data_AF-A0A3B9YR61-F1
#
_entry.id   AF-A0A3B9YR61-F1
#
_cell.length_a   1.000
_cell.length_b   1.000
_cell.length_c   1.000
_cell.angle_alpha   90.00
_cell.angle_beta   90.00
_cell.angle_gamma   90.00
#
_symmetry.space_group_name_H-M   'P 1'
#
loop_
_entity.id
_entity.type
_entity.pdbx_description
1 polymer ?
#
loop_
_entity_poly.entity_id
_entity_poly.type
_entity_poly.pdbx_seq_one_letter_code
_entity_poly.pdbx_strand_id
1 'polypeptide(L)' 'MTKITKRTVDALRPEAEGRDQWLWDTGDGALKGFGVRMKPSGAASYLVQYRTKEGRTRRLVLGRLGEM' A
#
# COMPACT_ATOMS: atom_id res chain seq x y z
N MET A 1 -7.84 -8.95 11.04
CA MET A 1 -6.72 -8.77 10.09
C MET A 1 -7.21 -7.98 8.89
N THR A 2 -6.39 -7.11 8.32
CA THR A 2 -6.82 -6.12 7.30
C THR A 2 -6.75 -6.74 5.91
N LYS A 3 -7.84 -6.72 5.15
CA LYS A 3 -7.87 -7.17 3.74
C LYS A 3 -8.08 -5.98 2.83
N ILE A 4 -7.29 -5.86 1.77
CA ILE A 4 -7.44 -4.76 0.82
C ILE A 4 -8.62 -5.08 -0.10
N THR A 5 -9.65 -4.24 -0.01
CA THR A 5 -10.84 -4.24 -0.85
C THR A 5 -11.07 -2.84 -1.40
N LYS A 6 -11.92 -2.69 -2.42
CA LYS A 6 -12.31 -1.36 -2.91
C LYS A 6 -12.82 -0.47 -1.76
N ARG A 7 -13.64 -1.02 -0.85
CA ARG A 7 -14.20 -0.28 0.29
C ARG A 7 -13.12 0.24 1.24
N THR A 8 -12.12 -0.57 1.58
CA THR A 8 -11.04 -0.14 2.48
C THR A 8 -10.14 0.88 1.82
N VAL A 9 -9.93 0.76 0.51
CA VAL A 9 -9.18 1.73 -0.29
C VAL A 9 -9.92 3.07 -0.39
N ASP A 10 -11.23 3.05 -0.67
CA ASP A 10 -12.06 4.25 -0.73
C ASP A 10 -12.14 4.99 0.62
N ALA A 11 -11.95 4.27 1.73
CA ALA A 11 -11.90 4.83 3.08
C ALA A 11 -10.53 5.41 3.46
N LEU A 12 -9.48 5.16 2.67
CA LEU A 12 -8.13 5.66 2.96
C LEU A 12 -8.10 7.19 2.80
N ARG A 13 -7.50 7.91 3.77
CA ARG A 13 -7.43 9.37 3.82
C ARG A 13 -6.02 9.83 4.18
N PRO A 14 -5.46 10.91 3.60
CA PRO A 14 -4.12 11.38 3.96
C PRO A 14 -3.94 11.49 5.48
N GLU A 15 -2.76 11.13 5.98
CA GLU A 15 -2.47 11.29 7.40
C GLU A 15 -2.34 12.79 7.73
N ALA A 16 -2.94 13.21 8.86
CA ALA A 16 -2.96 14.61 9.27
C ALA A 16 -1.56 15.19 9.54
N GLU A 17 -0.61 14.35 9.95
CA GLU A 17 0.78 14.74 10.25
C GLU A 17 1.65 14.91 9.00
N GLY A 18 1.08 14.78 7.80
CA GLY A 18 1.80 14.99 6.55
C GLY A 18 2.80 13.88 6.21
N ARG A 19 2.61 12.66 6.75
CA ARG A 19 3.41 11.49 6.36
C ARG A 19 2.64 10.57 5.42
N ASP A 20 3.37 9.64 4.81
CA ASP A 20 2.77 8.58 4.02
C ASP A 20 1.96 7.64 4.91
N GLN A 21 0.71 7.40 4.55
CA GLN A 21 -0.11 6.36 5.17
C GLN A 21 0.03 5.05 4.40
N TRP A 22 0.07 3.94 5.13
CA TRP A 22 0.23 2.60 4.60
C TRP A 22 -0.95 1.71 4.99
N LEU A 23 -1.51 1.03 4.00
CA LEU A 23 -2.49 -0.03 4.19
C LEU A 23 -1.87 -1.33 3.67
N TRP A 24 -1.55 -2.25 4.59
CA TRP A 24 -1.00 -3.56 4.23
C TRP A 24 -2.11 -4.61 4.18
N ASP A 25 -2.08 -5.46 3.15
CA ASP A 25 -2.92 -6.65 3.15
C ASP A 25 -2.31 -7.70 4.09
N THR A 26 -3.06 -8.04 5.13
CA THR A 26 -2.71 -9.01 6.17
C THR A 26 -3.82 -10.04 6.35
N GLY A 27 -4.83 -10.05 5.46
CA GLY A 27 -5.95 -10.96 5.51
C GLY A 27 -5.60 -12.38 5.08
N ASP A 28 -6.59 -13.27 5.14
CA ASP A 28 -6.43 -14.64 4.65
C ASP A 28 -6.16 -14.65 3.13
N GLY A 29 -5.14 -15.42 2.74
CA GLY A 29 -4.60 -15.48 1.37
C GLY A 29 -3.77 -14.27 0.94
N ALA A 30 -3.42 -13.33 1.84
CA ALA A 30 -2.69 -12.13 1.46
C ALA A 30 -1.27 -12.42 0.93
N LEU A 31 -0.90 -11.75 -0.17
CA LEU A 31 0.47 -11.73 -0.65
C LEU A 31 1.35 -10.90 0.32
N LYS A 32 2.37 -11.53 0.91
CA LYS A 32 3.27 -10.86 1.85
C LYS A 32 3.88 -9.61 1.24
N GLY A 33 3.74 -8.49 1.96
CA GLY A 33 4.27 -7.20 1.56
C GLY A 33 3.45 -6.49 0.48
N PHE A 34 2.28 -6.99 0.08
CA PHE A 34 1.37 -6.25 -0.78
C PHE A 34 0.62 -5.17 0.02
N GLY A 35 0.50 -3.97 -0.53
CA GLY A 35 -0.17 -2.87 0.13
C GLY A 35 -0.48 -1.66 -0.76
N VAL A 36 -1.09 -0.65 -0.15
CA VAL A 36 -1.32 0.68 -0.72
C VAL A 36 -0.55 1.71 0.09
N ARG A 37 0.15 2.61 -0.60
CA ARG A 37 0.72 3.83 -0.01
C ARG A 37 -0.09 5.03 -0.46
N MET A 38 -0.55 5.84 0.49
CA MET A 38 -1.16 7.14 0.23
C MET A 38 -0.22 8.25 0.69
N LYS A 39 0.13 9.13 -0.24
CA LYS A 39 0.90 10.33 0.05
C LYS A 39 0.04 11.38 0.77
N PRO A 40 0.65 12.36 1.46
CA PRO A 40 -0.06 13.50 2.03
C PRO A 40 -0.92 14.26 1.01
N SER A 41 -0.52 14.26 -0.27
CA SER A 41 -1.26 14.87 -1.38
C SER A 41 -2.54 14.10 -1.78
N GLY A 42 -2.87 12.98 -1.14
CA GLY A 42 -3.97 12.10 -1.53
C GLY A 42 -3.66 11.14 -2.68
N ALA A 43 -2.50 11.28 -3.34
CA ALA A 43 -2.09 10.33 -4.37
C ALA A 43 -1.79 8.96 -3.74
N ALA A 44 -2.48 7.92 -4.19
CA ALA A 44 -2.32 6.55 -3.70
C ALA A 44 -1.80 5.61 -4.79
N SER A 45 -1.05 4.58 -4.40
CA SER A 45 -0.53 3.57 -5.33
C SER A 45 -0.45 2.19 -4.69
N TYR A 46 -0.70 1.15 -5.48
CA TYR A 46 -0.42 -0.23 -5.10
C TYR A 46 1.07 -0.51 -5.16
N LEU A 47 1.58 -1.33 -4.24
CA LEU A 47 2.98 -1.70 -4.17
C LEU A 47 3.18 -3.08 -3.55
N VAL A 48 4.37 -3.63 -3.78
CA VAL A 48 4.90 -4.77 -3.04
C VAL A 48 6.21 -4.39 -2.37
N GLN A 49 6.30 -4.63 -1.06
CA GLN A 49 7.53 -4.61 -0.28
C GLN A 49 8.13 -6.01 -0.25
N TYR A 50 9.39 -6.14 -0.65
CA TYR A 50 10.08 -7.41 -0.73
C TYR A 50 11.53 -7.30 -0.25
N ARG A 51 12.16 -8.46 -0.07
CA ARG A 51 13.56 -8.58 0.29
C ARG A 51 14.35 -9.06 -0.93
N THR A 52 15.44 -8.37 -1.24
CA THR A 52 16.36 -8.81 -2.31
C THR A 52 17.21 -9.98 -1.81
N LYS A 53 17.91 -10.66 -2.74
CA LYS A 53 18.84 -11.75 -2.41
C LYS A 53 19.96 -11.28 -1.46
N GLU A 54 20.34 -10.00 -1.53
CA GLU A 54 21.33 -9.36 -0.66
C GLU A 54 20.75 -8.90 0.68
N GLY A 55 19.50 -9.25 1.01
CA GLY A 55 18.87 -8.87 2.26
C GLY A 55 18.60 -7.36 2.36
N ARG A 56 18.20 -6.70 1.28
CA ARG A 56 17.72 -5.30 1.32
C ARG A 56 16.21 -5.25 1.22
N THR A 57 15.57 -4.35 1.98
CA THR A 57 14.13 -4.09 1.85
C THR A 57 13.93 -3.11 0.71
N ARG A 58 13.13 -3.50 -0.27
CA ARG A 58 12.78 -2.66 -1.41
C ARG A 58 11.25 -2.60 -1.54
N ARG A 59 10.78 -1.58 -2.23
CA ARG A 59 9.36 -1.40 -2.58
C ARG A 59 9.25 -1.19 -4.07
N LEU A 60 8.39 -1.99 -4.72
CA LEU A 60 8.03 -1.85 -6.12
C LEU A 60 6.62 -1.26 -6.19
N VAL A 61 6.48 -0.11 -6.85
CA VAL A 61 5.15 0.47 -7.14
C VAL A 61 4.59 -0.27 -8.36
N LEU A 62 3.38 -0.80 -8.23
CA LEU A 62 2.68 -1.54 -9.29
C LEU A 62 1.85 -0.61 -10.18
N GLY A 63 1.24 0.42 -9.60
CA GLY A 63 0.40 1.37 -10.33
C GLY A 63 -0.31 2.33 -9.40
N ARG A 64 -0.77 3.46 -9.96
CA ARG A 64 -1.55 4.46 -9.23
C ARG A 64 -2.98 3.98 -9.05
N LEU A 65 -3.58 4.35 -7.92
CA LEU A 65 -4.99 4.09 -7.68
C LEU A 65 -5.86 4.95 -8.62
N GLY A 66 -6.85 4.33 -9.28
CA GLY A 66 -7.83 5.02 -10.12
C GLY A 66 -7.35 5.36 -11.55
N GLU A 67 -6.14 4.95 -11.92
CA GLU A 67 -5.64 4.98 -13.30
C GLU A 67 -5.70 3.56 -13.85
N MET A 68 -6.85 3.17 -14.41
CA MET A 68 -7.01 2.01 -15.29
C MET A 68 -8.22 2.18 -16.19
#